data_AF-A0A1F2WW09-F1
#
_entry.id   AF-A0A1F2WW09-F1
#
_cell.length_a   1.000
_cell.length_b   1.000
_cell.length_c   1.000
_cell.angle_alpha   90.00
_cell.angle_beta   90.00
_cell.angle_gamma   90.00
#
_symmetry.space_group_name_H-M   'P 1'
#
loop_
_entity.id
_entity.type
_entity.pdbx_description
1 polymer ?
#
loop_
_entity_poly.entity_id
_entity_poly.type
_entity_poly.pdbx_seq_one_letter_code
_entity_poly.pdbx_strand_id
1 'polypeptide(L)'
;MKTKLKPFTPFFKYPNNKTIFEGVEKNGKIVQDIDEGFLNKTWWPSFFPSLICYVTSGGSDETNIMTTSCITVVDRWPFMIGFPAFCGRGSDDELTKLQKRRYTLDLIDKHKEFTVNIAHIDKKLIRGLIYCGSFSGKDTDKFRMSGLTKIESSKIKTPIIKECPLNFECKLHSITPLGTHSWIMGEVVAVHLDKEFLEGKKQFFWRSLPEVIEK
;
A
#
# COMPACT_ATOMS: atom_id res chain seq x y z
N MET A 1 22.51 10.98 27.79
CA MET A 1 22.45 10.29 26.48
C MET A 1 21.09 10.53 25.83
N LYS A 2 21.01 11.37 24.80
CA LYS A 2 19.76 11.59 24.05
C LYS A 2 19.60 10.47 23.02
N THR A 3 18.67 9.55 23.25
CA THR A 3 18.24 8.58 22.23
C THR A 3 17.60 9.33 21.07
N LYS A 4 18.34 9.50 19.97
CA LYS A 4 17.77 9.95 18.68
C LYS A 4 16.75 8.91 18.23
N LEU A 5 15.47 9.16 18.48
CA LEU A 5 14.38 8.48 17.80
C LEU A 5 14.57 8.68 16.30
N LYS A 6 14.76 7.59 15.56
CA LYS A 6 14.76 7.62 14.09
C LYS A 6 13.37 8.04 13.64
N PRO A 7 13.23 9.05 12.75
CA PRO A 7 11.94 9.35 12.14
C PRO A 7 11.45 8.11 11.42
N PHE A 8 10.19 7.76 11.67
CA PHE A 8 9.61 6.52 11.20
C PHE A 8 9.27 6.56 9.70
N THR A 9 9.17 7.74 9.09
CA THR A 9 9.37 7.82 7.64
C THR A 9 10.87 7.83 7.42
N PRO A 10 11.47 6.84 6.74
CA PRO A 10 12.88 6.96 6.39
C PRO A 10 12.97 8.21 5.53
N PHE A 11 13.81 9.17 5.92
CA PHE A 11 14.34 10.10 4.94
C PHE A 11 15.16 9.25 3.98
N PHE A 12 14.48 8.66 2.99
CA PHE A 12 15.10 7.93 1.91
C PHE A 12 15.81 8.97 1.06
N LYS A 13 17.12 9.05 1.21
CA LYS A 13 17.97 9.91 0.39
C LYS A 13 18.21 9.18 -0.91
N TYR A 14 17.38 9.43 -1.92
CA TYR A 14 17.40 8.78 -3.22
C TYR A 14 17.31 9.82 -4.36
N PRO A 15 17.87 9.58 -5.55
CA PRO A 15 18.95 8.63 -5.86
C PRO A 15 20.33 9.26 -5.58
N ASN A 16 21.30 8.44 -5.20
CA ASN A 16 22.72 8.77 -5.22
C ASN A 16 23.53 7.50 -5.56
N ASN A 17 24.83 7.67 -5.81
CA ASN A 17 25.75 6.56 -6.09
C ASN A 17 25.83 5.47 -5.00
N LYS A 18 25.22 5.66 -3.83
CA LYS A 18 25.13 4.67 -2.74
C LYS A 18 23.75 4.00 -2.65
N THR A 19 22.78 4.34 -3.49
CA THR A 19 21.37 3.93 -3.35
C THR A 19 20.74 3.21 -4.53
N ILE A 20 21.45 2.86 -5.62
CA ILE A 20 21.05 1.88 -6.68
C ILE A 20 20.70 2.51 -8.06
N PHE A 21 20.83 3.82 -8.30
CA PHE A 21 20.68 4.36 -9.66
C PHE A 21 22.02 4.43 -10.41
N GLU A 22 22.27 3.46 -11.27
CA GLU A 22 23.39 3.39 -12.21
C GLU A 22 22.89 3.74 -13.61
N GLY A 23 23.70 4.43 -14.42
CA GLY A 23 23.36 4.78 -15.80
C GLY A 23 24.47 5.55 -16.50
N VAL A 24 24.24 5.87 -17.77
CA VAL A 24 25.16 6.65 -18.61
C VAL A 24 24.74 8.12 -18.57
N GLU A 25 25.71 9.02 -18.37
CA GLU A 25 25.44 10.45 -18.45
C GLU A 25 25.09 10.86 -19.90
N LYS A 26 23.93 11.48 -20.07
CA LYS A 26 23.46 12.09 -21.31
C LYS A 26 22.79 13.43 -20.97
N ASN A 27 23.32 14.53 -21.49
CA ASN A 27 22.78 15.89 -21.30
C ASN A 27 22.61 16.29 -19.82
N GLY A 28 23.61 16.00 -18.97
CA GLY A 28 23.57 16.30 -17.54
C GLY A 28 22.55 15.46 -16.74
N LYS A 29 22.04 14.37 -17.34
CA LYS A 29 21.17 13.40 -16.68
C LYS A 29 21.82 12.02 -16.74
N ILE A 30 21.68 11.24 -15.68
CA ILE A 30 22.03 9.83 -15.71
C ILE A 30 20.84 9.07 -16.32
N VAL A 31 21.07 8.38 -17.44
CA VAL A 31 20.06 7.63 -18.20
C VAL A 31 20.42 6.16 -18.18
N GLN A 32 19.45 5.32 -17.89
CA GLN A 32 19.61 3.88 -17.89
C GLN A 32 18.42 3.26 -18.60
N ASP A 33 18.71 2.49 -19.65
CA ASP A 33 17.71 1.84 -20.48
C ASP A 33 17.19 0.56 -19.78
N ILE A 34 15.92 0.23 -20.01
CA ILE A 34 15.26 -0.97 -19.45
C ILE A 34 15.31 -2.06 -20.54
N ASP A 35 16.16 -3.08 -20.34
CA ASP A 35 16.31 -4.24 -21.24
C ASP A 35 15.90 -5.58 -20.56
N GLU A 36 15.89 -6.69 -21.31
CA GLU A 36 15.44 -8.00 -20.80
C GLU A 36 16.34 -8.58 -19.69
N GLY A 37 17.64 -8.27 -19.67
CA GLY A 37 18.58 -8.71 -18.63
C GLY A 37 18.38 -7.99 -17.29
N PHE A 38 17.55 -6.96 -17.28
CA PHE A 38 17.42 -5.96 -16.24
C PHE A 38 16.29 -6.17 -15.24
N LEU A 39 15.33 -7.02 -15.60
CA LEU A 39 14.12 -7.34 -14.81
C LEU A 39 14.44 -7.93 -13.42
N ASN A 40 15.71 -8.29 -13.16
CA ASN A 40 16.19 -8.86 -11.90
C ASN A 40 16.59 -7.83 -10.82
N LYS A 41 16.59 -6.51 -11.11
CA LYS A 41 16.78 -5.44 -10.09
C LYS A 41 15.47 -4.68 -9.83
N THR A 42 15.03 -4.60 -8.57
CA THR A 42 13.76 -3.94 -8.21
C THR A 42 13.88 -2.42 -8.20
N TRP A 43 13.37 -1.77 -9.24
CA TRP A 43 13.47 -0.33 -9.49
C TRP A 43 12.26 0.49 -9.09
N TRP A 44 11.18 -0.17 -8.69
CA TRP A 44 10.00 0.49 -8.14
C TRP A 44 10.32 1.49 -6.99
N PRO A 45 11.42 1.39 -6.21
CA PRO A 45 11.79 2.44 -5.27
C PRO A 45 12.11 3.81 -5.91
N SER A 46 12.38 3.87 -7.22
CA SER A 46 12.53 5.13 -7.97
C SER A 46 11.23 5.95 -8.03
N PHE A 47 10.07 5.29 -7.89
CA PHE A 47 8.77 5.96 -7.84
C PHE A 47 8.33 6.16 -6.37
N PHE A 48 9.01 7.10 -5.70
CA PHE A 48 8.79 7.46 -4.29
C PHE A 48 8.59 8.98 -4.15
N PRO A 49 7.78 9.47 -3.20
CA PRO A 49 6.97 8.74 -2.23
C PRO A 49 5.68 8.16 -2.83
N SER A 50 5.33 6.95 -2.37
CA SER A 50 4.02 6.34 -2.62
C SER A 50 3.28 6.17 -1.28
N LEU A 51 1.96 6.40 -1.27
CA LEU A 51 1.13 6.13 -0.10
C LEU A 51 1.19 4.65 0.27
N ILE A 52 1.47 4.36 1.54
CA ILE A 52 1.38 3.03 2.14
C ILE A 52 0.12 2.98 3.00
N CYS A 53 -0.70 1.96 2.80
CA CYS A 53 -1.94 1.77 3.56
C CYS A 53 -2.22 0.30 3.81
N TYR A 54 -3.23 0.04 4.64
CA TYR A 54 -3.80 -1.28 4.79
C TYR A 54 -5.01 -1.45 3.89
N VAL A 55 -5.11 -2.61 3.25
CA VAL A 55 -6.31 -3.07 2.56
C VAL A 55 -6.89 -4.23 3.36
N THR A 56 -8.14 -4.07 3.80
CA THR A 56 -8.93 -5.16 4.37
C THR A 56 -9.86 -5.72 3.30
N SER A 57 -10.07 -7.03 3.32
CA SER A 57 -10.96 -7.73 2.39
C SER A 57 -11.69 -8.86 3.12
N GLY A 58 -12.89 -9.19 2.68
CA GLY A 58 -13.69 -10.29 3.23
C GLY A 58 -14.93 -9.82 3.98
N GLY A 59 -15.58 -10.72 4.71
CA GLY A 59 -16.78 -10.46 5.50
C GLY A 59 -16.61 -10.81 6.98
N SER A 60 -17.73 -11.04 7.68
CA SER A 60 -17.76 -11.45 9.09
C SER A 60 -17.03 -12.77 9.34
N ASP A 61 -17.15 -13.72 8.41
CA ASP A 61 -16.74 -15.11 8.62
C ASP A 61 -15.31 -15.38 8.15
N GLU A 62 -14.85 -14.60 7.17
CA GLU A 62 -13.49 -14.65 6.66
C GLU A 62 -13.01 -13.22 6.40
N THR A 63 -11.95 -12.80 7.08
CA THR A 63 -11.37 -11.47 6.90
C THR A 63 -9.87 -11.58 6.74
N ASN A 64 -9.29 -10.76 5.87
CA ASN A 64 -7.85 -10.61 5.76
C ASN A 64 -7.45 -9.14 5.68
N ILE A 65 -6.21 -8.86 6.03
CA ILE A 65 -5.58 -7.56 5.93
C ILE A 65 -4.25 -7.70 5.18
N MET A 66 -3.93 -6.77 4.29
CA MET A 66 -2.61 -6.67 3.66
C MET A 66 -2.10 -5.24 3.65
N THR A 67 -0.79 -5.12 3.56
CA THR A 67 -0.13 -3.85 3.26
C THR A 67 -0.04 -3.67 1.76
N THR A 68 -0.42 -2.49 1.27
CA THR A 68 -0.20 -2.08 -0.10
C THR A 68 0.45 -0.71 -0.16
N SER A 69 1.24 -0.49 -1.21
CA SER A 69 1.70 0.83 -1.64
C SER A 69 1.10 1.17 -3.00
N CYS A 70 1.41 2.35 -3.53
CA CYS A 70 1.03 2.77 -4.88
C CYS A 70 -0.49 2.88 -5.09
N ILE A 71 -1.22 3.20 -4.03
CA ILE A 71 -2.64 3.54 -4.11
C ILE A 71 -2.81 5.00 -4.52
N THR A 72 -3.82 5.28 -5.35
CA THR A 72 -4.12 6.63 -5.84
C THR A 72 -5.63 6.83 -6.05
N VAL A 73 -6.05 8.09 -6.08
CA VAL A 73 -7.34 8.47 -6.64
C VAL A 73 -7.29 8.30 -8.17
N VAL A 74 -8.33 7.70 -8.74
CA VAL A 74 -8.47 7.43 -10.17
C VAL A 74 -9.50 8.35 -10.80
N ASP A 75 -10.63 8.55 -10.12
CA ASP A 75 -11.70 9.43 -10.58
C ASP A 75 -12.31 10.18 -9.39
N ARG A 76 -12.81 11.38 -9.64
CA ARG A 76 -13.46 12.23 -8.65
C ARG A 76 -14.95 11.92 -8.55
N TRP A 77 -15.62 11.61 -9.66
CA TRP A 77 -17.05 11.34 -9.66
C TRP A 77 -17.49 10.35 -10.77
N PRO A 78 -17.76 9.08 -10.42
CA PRO A 78 -17.78 8.51 -9.07
C PRO A 78 -16.40 8.55 -8.39
N PHE A 79 -16.37 8.70 -7.05
CA PHE A 79 -15.10 8.75 -6.34
C PHE A 79 -14.44 7.38 -6.35
N MET A 80 -13.40 7.21 -7.16
CA MET A 80 -12.72 5.93 -7.35
C MET A 80 -11.27 5.99 -6.88
N ILE A 81 -10.84 4.92 -6.23
CA ILE A 81 -9.45 4.69 -5.86
C ILE A 81 -8.96 3.39 -6.49
N GLY A 82 -7.65 3.32 -6.74
CA GLY A 82 -7.03 2.15 -7.34
C GLY A 82 -5.65 1.86 -6.78
N PHE A 83 -5.31 0.58 -6.73
CA PHE A 83 -4.02 0.10 -6.25
C PHE A 83 -3.62 -1.20 -6.97
N PRO A 84 -2.31 -1.46 -7.12
CA PRO A 84 -1.84 -2.72 -7.67
C PRO A 84 -1.78 -3.80 -6.58
N ALA A 85 -2.11 -5.05 -6.92
CA ALA A 85 -1.78 -6.20 -6.08
C ALA A 85 -1.14 -7.30 -6.92
N PHE A 86 -0.09 -7.92 -6.36
CA PHE A 86 0.59 -9.03 -7.01
C PHE A 86 -0.38 -10.20 -7.24
N CYS A 87 -0.46 -10.68 -8.48
CA CYS A 87 -1.38 -11.73 -8.89
C CYS A 87 -0.70 -13.02 -9.35
N GLY A 88 0.63 -13.02 -9.44
CA GLY A 88 1.44 -14.21 -9.77
C GLY A 88 1.30 -14.71 -11.20
N ARG A 89 0.87 -13.85 -12.14
CA ARG A 89 0.76 -14.18 -13.57
C ARG A 89 1.95 -13.64 -14.36
N GLY A 90 2.36 -14.36 -15.40
CA GLY A 90 3.22 -13.81 -16.46
C GLY A 90 4.69 -13.60 -16.10
N SER A 91 5.25 -14.45 -15.24
CA SER A 91 6.68 -14.40 -14.92
C SER A 91 7.31 -15.79 -14.99
N ASP A 92 8.17 -15.99 -15.99
CA ASP A 92 8.96 -17.21 -16.14
C ASP A 92 10.20 -17.24 -15.23
N ASP A 93 10.45 -16.14 -14.52
CA ASP A 93 11.50 -15.99 -13.52
C ASP A 93 11.23 -16.84 -12.25
N GLU A 94 12.28 -17.47 -11.72
CA GLU A 94 12.18 -18.39 -10.59
C GLU A 94 11.72 -17.71 -9.29
N LEU A 95 12.08 -16.44 -9.08
CA LEU A 95 11.70 -15.66 -7.89
C LEU A 95 10.19 -15.38 -7.82
N THR A 96 9.54 -15.30 -8.97
CA THR A 96 8.13 -14.93 -9.11
C THR A 96 7.22 -16.14 -9.30
N LYS A 97 7.74 -17.27 -9.82
CA LYS A 97 7.07 -18.59 -9.80
C LYS A 97 6.71 -19.08 -8.40
N LEU A 98 7.53 -18.74 -7.40
CA LEU A 98 7.27 -19.08 -5.99
C LEU A 98 6.18 -18.22 -5.34
N GLN A 99 5.88 -17.04 -5.91
CA GLN A 99 4.92 -16.12 -5.34
C GLN A 99 3.50 -16.45 -5.79
N LYS A 100 2.68 -16.88 -4.83
CA LYS A 100 1.25 -17.14 -5.06
C LYS A 100 0.47 -15.83 -5.11
N ARG A 101 -0.64 -15.85 -5.87
CA ARG A 101 -1.67 -14.80 -5.86
C ARG A 101 -2.02 -14.40 -4.43
N ARG A 102 -2.08 -13.09 -4.17
CA ARG A 102 -2.36 -12.53 -2.84
C ARG A 102 -3.75 -12.97 -2.37
N TYR A 103 -3.83 -13.46 -1.14
CA TYR A 103 -5.11 -13.91 -0.54
C TYR A 103 -6.18 -12.82 -0.51
N THR A 104 -5.77 -11.56 -0.25
CA THR A 104 -6.68 -10.40 -0.32
C THR A 104 -7.35 -10.30 -1.68
N LEU A 105 -6.65 -10.58 -2.77
CA LEU A 105 -7.22 -10.50 -4.12
C LEU A 105 -8.28 -11.58 -4.35
N ASP A 106 -8.11 -12.77 -3.75
CA ASP A 106 -9.11 -13.84 -3.78
C ASP A 106 -10.38 -13.40 -3.02
N LEU A 107 -10.23 -12.76 -1.86
CA LEU A 107 -11.35 -12.25 -1.06
C LEU A 107 -12.05 -11.05 -1.70
N ILE A 108 -11.30 -10.12 -2.30
CA ILE A 108 -11.88 -8.97 -3.03
C ILE A 108 -12.70 -9.48 -4.21
N ASP A 109 -12.19 -10.46 -4.95
CA ASP A 109 -12.92 -11.03 -6.09
C ASP A 109 -14.17 -11.80 -5.63
N LYS A 110 -14.13 -12.47 -4.47
CA LYS A 110 -15.27 -13.18 -3.90
C LYS A 110 -16.35 -12.24 -3.34
N HIS A 111 -15.97 -11.27 -2.51
CA HIS A 111 -16.91 -10.41 -1.77
C HIS A 111 -17.28 -9.13 -2.52
N LYS A 112 -16.51 -8.75 -3.54
CA LYS A 112 -16.70 -7.50 -4.32
C LYS A 112 -16.64 -6.24 -3.45
N GLU A 113 -15.99 -6.31 -2.30
CA GLU A 113 -15.88 -5.26 -1.30
C GLU A 113 -14.47 -5.27 -0.69
N PHE A 114 -14.00 -4.08 -0.31
CA PHE A 114 -12.76 -3.90 0.46
C PHE A 114 -12.77 -2.58 1.22
N THR A 115 -11.87 -2.45 2.20
CA THR A 115 -11.59 -1.14 2.82
C THR A 115 -10.13 -0.74 2.63
N VAL A 116 -9.91 0.56 2.48
CA VAL A 116 -8.58 1.17 2.45
C VAL A 116 -8.42 1.99 3.72
N ASN A 117 -7.39 1.70 4.51
CA ASN A 117 -7.22 2.25 5.85
C ASN A 117 -5.85 2.94 5.93
N ILE A 118 -5.87 4.26 6.11
CA ILE A 118 -4.68 5.11 6.06
C ILE A 118 -3.97 5.03 7.40
N ALA A 119 -2.74 4.49 7.37
CA ALA A 119 -1.86 4.47 8.53
C ALA A 119 -1.12 5.80 8.67
N HIS A 120 -0.73 6.14 9.89
CA HIS A 120 0.19 7.25 10.16
C HIS A 120 1.42 6.76 10.92
N ILE A 121 2.33 7.69 11.23
CA ILE A 121 3.52 7.44 12.01
C ILE A 121 3.14 7.07 13.45
N ASP A 122 2.95 5.77 13.71
CA ASP A 122 2.64 5.21 15.03
C ASP A 122 3.20 3.79 15.19
N LYS A 123 3.89 3.50 16.31
CA LYS A 123 4.62 2.24 16.52
C LYS A 123 3.78 0.98 16.28
N LYS A 124 2.48 0.99 16.64
CA LYS A 124 1.58 -0.15 16.45
C LYS A 124 1.21 -0.30 14.98
N LEU A 125 0.76 0.78 14.34
CA LEU A 125 0.44 0.80 12.90
C LEU A 125 1.65 0.38 12.05
N ILE A 126 2.85 0.69 12.48
CA ILE A 126 4.07 0.36 11.73
C ILE A 126 4.37 -1.12 11.74
N ARG A 127 4.31 -1.71 12.93
CA ARG A 127 4.54 -3.14 13.12
C ARG A 127 3.49 -3.95 12.38
N GLY A 128 2.24 -3.49 12.41
CA GLY A 128 1.17 -4.09 11.61
C GLY A 128 1.46 -4.02 10.12
N LEU A 129 1.95 -2.89 9.58
CA LEU A 129 2.26 -2.75 8.15
C LEU A 129 3.35 -3.72 7.72
N ILE A 130 4.41 -3.84 8.51
CA ILE A 130 5.50 -4.79 8.24
C ILE A 130 4.95 -6.22 8.27
N TYR A 131 4.24 -6.60 9.33
CA TYR A 131 3.71 -7.95 9.49
C TYR A 131 2.73 -8.32 8.37
N CYS A 132 1.75 -7.46 8.09
CA CYS A 132 0.71 -7.72 7.10
C CYS A 132 1.24 -7.77 5.66
N GLY A 133 2.41 -7.16 5.40
CA GLY A 133 3.12 -7.25 4.13
C GLY A 133 4.01 -8.50 4.00
N SER A 134 4.55 -9.01 5.10
CA SER A 134 5.51 -10.13 5.11
C SER A 134 4.88 -11.52 5.18
N PHE A 135 3.71 -11.67 5.82
CA PHE A 135 3.07 -12.97 6.02
C PHE A 135 1.87 -13.17 5.09
N SER A 136 1.49 -14.42 4.84
CA SER A 136 0.30 -14.78 4.06
C SER A 136 -0.92 -14.94 4.98
N GLY A 137 -2.07 -14.43 4.54
CA GLY A 137 -3.33 -14.59 5.28
C GLY A 137 -4.00 -15.95 5.09
N LYS A 138 -3.47 -16.79 4.19
CA LYS A 138 -3.92 -18.19 4.02
C LYS A 138 -3.50 -19.05 5.22
N ASP A 139 -2.38 -18.70 5.83
CA ASP A 139 -1.70 -19.50 6.85
C ASP A 139 -1.78 -18.84 8.24
N THR A 140 -2.20 -17.58 8.31
CA THR A 140 -2.19 -16.80 9.56
C THR A 140 -3.39 -15.84 9.65
N ASP A 141 -3.97 -15.73 10.85
CA ASP A 141 -4.88 -14.64 11.18
C ASP A 141 -4.08 -13.36 11.43
N LYS A 142 -3.95 -12.54 10.41
CA LYS A 142 -3.17 -11.30 10.47
C LYS A 142 -3.76 -10.24 11.38
N PHE A 143 -5.07 -10.20 11.59
CA PHE A 143 -5.66 -9.23 12.53
C PHE A 143 -5.23 -9.57 13.94
N ARG A 144 -5.35 -10.84 14.32
CA ARG A 144 -4.90 -11.32 15.63
C ARG A 144 -3.41 -11.07 15.84
N MET A 145 -2.58 -11.37 14.84
CA MET A 145 -1.12 -11.28 14.96
C MET A 145 -0.59 -9.83 14.92
N SER A 146 -1.24 -8.93 14.17
CA SER A 146 -0.89 -7.51 14.16
C SER A 146 -1.44 -6.75 15.37
N GLY A 147 -2.44 -7.30 16.05
CA GLY A 147 -3.14 -6.67 17.17
C GLY A 147 -4.01 -5.47 16.75
N LEU A 148 -4.33 -5.33 15.46
CA LEU A 148 -5.21 -4.31 14.93
C LEU A 148 -6.68 -4.65 15.18
N THR A 149 -7.49 -3.63 15.42
CA THR A 149 -8.89 -3.82 15.84
C THR A 149 -9.83 -3.59 14.66
N LYS A 150 -10.64 -4.61 14.33
CA LYS A 150 -11.71 -4.51 13.34
C LYS A 150 -12.86 -3.64 13.88
N ILE A 151 -13.40 -2.76 13.04
CA ILE A 151 -14.65 -2.04 13.28
C ILE A 151 -15.60 -2.32 12.12
N GLU A 152 -16.88 -2.51 12.43
CA GLU A 152 -17.92 -2.70 11.42
C GLU A 152 -18.06 -1.48 10.52
N SER A 153 -18.15 -1.75 9.23
CA SER A 153 -18.38 -0.74 8.20
C SER A 153 -19.84 -0.29 8.16
N SER A 154 -20.09 0.89 7.60
CA SER A 154 -21.43 1.50 7.55
C SER A 154 -22.22 1.16 6.29
N LYS A 155 -21.55 0.82 5.18
CA LYS A 155 -22.14 0.57 3.86
C LYS A 155 -21.77 -0.78 3.26
N ILE A 156 -20.70 -1.42 3.74
CA ILE A 156 -20.22 -2.73 3.25
C ILE A 156 -19.97 -3.71 4.41
N LYS A 157 -19.75 -4.99 4.12
CA LYS A 157 -19.47 -6.03 5.12
C LYS A 157 -18.00 -6.10 5.53
N THR A 158 -17.11 -5.62 4.67
CA THR A 158 -15.66 -5.61 4.97
C THR A 158 -15.37 -4.59 6.07
N PRO A 159 -14.70 -4.95 7.19
CA PRO A 159 -14.47 -4.03 8.30
C PRO A 159 -13.37 -2.99 8.01
N ILE A 160 -13.45 -1.85 8.70
CA ILE A 160 -12.38 -0.83 8.77
C ILE A 160 -11.45 -1.12 9.97
N ILE A 161 -10.35 -0.36 10.07
CA ILE A 161 -9.36 -0.50 11.15
C ILE A 161 -9.49 0.67 12.14
N LYS A 162 -9.74 0.36 13.41
CA LYS A 162 -9.90 1.36 14.48
C LYS A 162 -8.72 2.31 14.62
N GLU A 163 -7.52 1.77 14.53
CA GLU A 163 -6.29 2.54 14.72
C GLU A 163 -5.94 3.44 13.53
N CYS A 164 -6.63 3.29 12.39
CA CYS A 164 -6.45 4.13 11.22
C CYS A 164 -7.42 5.32 11.29
N PRO A 165 -6.91 6.58 11.34
CA PRO A 165 -7.77 7.75 11.48
C PRO A 165 -8.56 8.12 10.23
N LEU A 166 -8.23 7.54 9.07
CA LEU A 166 -8.94 7.75 7.82
C LEU A 166 -9.15 6.40 7.12
N ASN A 167 -10.40 6.02 6.89
CA ASN A 167 -10.78 4.75 6.27
C ASN A 167 -11.79 4.97 5.14
N PHE A 168 -11.65 4.21 4.06
CA PHE A 168 -12.53 4.25 2.91
C PHE A 168 -13.20 2.90 2.75
N GLU A 169 -14.52 2.89 2.66
CA GLU A 169 -15.30 1.73 2.27
C GLU A 169 -15.44 1.70 0.76
N CYS A 170 -15.09 0.58 0.13
CA CYS A 170 -15.05 0.47 -1.32
C CYS A 170 -15.84 -0.73 -1.82
N LYS A 171 -16.62 -0.50 -2.88
CA LYS A 171 -17.16 -1.57 -3.72
C LYS A 171 -16.25 -1.79 -4.91
N LEU A 172 -15.98 -3.04 -5.24
CA LEU A 172 -15.13 -3.39 -6.37
C LEU A 172 -15.77 -2.91 -7.67
N HIS A 173 -15.02 -2.10 -8.43
CA HIS A 173 -15.40 -1.70 -9.78
C HIS A 173 -14.79 -2.66 -10.82
N SER A 174 -13.48 -2.89 -10.76
CA SER A 174 -12.79 -3.79 -11.71
C SER A 174 -11.47 -4.34 -11.16
N ILE A 175 -11.04 -5.47 -11.74
CA ILE A 175 -9.71 -6.05 -11.57
C ILE A 175 -9.11 -6.23 -12.96
N THR A 176 -8.14 -5.39 -13.33
CA THR A 176 -7.47 -5.42 -14.64
C THR A 176 -6.12 -6.13 -14.54
N PRO A 177 -5.90 -7.25 -15.25
CA PRO A 177 -4.60 -7.91 -15.28
C PRO A 177 -3.55 -7.05 -16.00
N LEU A 178 -2.36 -6.88 -15.42
CA LEU A 178 -1.24 -6.08 -15.97
C LEU A 178 0.08 -6.87 -16.03
N GLY A 179 0.02 -8.21 -16.10
CA GLY A 179 1.19 -9.09 -15.98
C GLY A 179 1.32 -9.63 -14.55
N THR A 180 2.45 -9.36 -13.87
CA THR A 180 2.70 -9.85 -12.50
C THR A 180 1.75 -9.29 -11.45
N HIS A 181 1.15 -8.13 -11.74
CA HIS A 181 0.18 -7.46 -10.90
C HIS A 181 -1.19 -7.40 -11.58
N SER A 182 -2.23 -7.28 -10.77
CA SER A 182 -3.55 -6.80 -11.20
C SER A 182 -3.76 -5.40 -10.65
N TRP A 183 -4.37 -4.52 -11.43
CA TRP A 183 -4.87 -3.23 -10.98
C TRP A 183 -6.28 -3.41 -10.43
N ILE A 184 -6.47 -3.07 -9.16
CA ILE A 184 -7.76 -3.13 -8.48
C ILE A 184 -8.31 -1.72 -8.43
N MET A 185 -9.55 -1.53 -8.88
CA MET A 185 -10.26 -0.27 -8.82
C MET A 185 -11.54 -0.45 -8.04
N GLY A 186 -11.84 0.47 -7.12
CA GLY A 186 -13.09 0.46 -6.37
C GLY A 186 -13.69 1.85 -6.22
N GLU A 187 -15.01 1.88 -6.21
CA GLU A 187 -15.82 3.05 -5.90
C GLU A 187 -15.92 3.21 -4.39
N VAL A 188 -15.56 4.39 -3.90
CA VAL A 188 -15.66 4.77 -2.48
C VAL A 188 -17.11 5.09 -2.17
N VAL A 189 -17.71 4.31 -1.28
CA VAL A 189 -19.12 4.44 -0.87
C VAL A 189 -19.30 5.06 0.52
N ALA A 190 -18.22 5.10 1.33
CA ALA A 190 -18.18 5.85 2.59
C ALA A 190 -16.74 6.22 2.97
N VAL A 191 -16.60 7.31 3.72
CA VAL A 191 -15.32 7.77 4.29
C VAL A 191 -15.50 7.98 5.78
N HIS A 192 -14.60 7.40 6.56
CA HIS A 192 -14.53 7.57 8.02
C HIS A 192 -13.30 8.41 8.34
N LEU A 193 -13.49 9.50 9.09
CA LEU A 193 -12.42 10.32 9.61
C LEU A 193 -12.58 10.45 11.12
N ASP A 194 -11.50 10.27 11.86
CA ASP A 194 -11.49 10.47 13.30
C ASP A 194 -11.94 11.89 13.66
N LYS A 195 -12.80 11.99 14.68
CA LYS A 195 -13.41 13.25 15.12
C LYS A 195 -12.38 14.34 15.44
N GLU A 196 -11.24 13.97 16.04
CA GLU A 196 -10.18 14.91 16.37
C GLU A 196 -9.52 15.55 15.13
N PHE A 197 -9.47 14.83 13.99
CA PHE A 197 -9.00 15.39 12.73
C PHE A 197 -10.05 16.33 12.13
N LEU A 198 -11.33 15.95 12.18
CA LEU A 198 -12.43 16.80 11.72
C LEU A 198 -12.52 18.11 12.53
N GLU A 199 -12.32 18.04 13.85
CA GLU A 199 -12.30 19.19 14.76
C GLU A 199 -11.00 20.01 14.68
N GLY A 200 -10.04 19.63 13.83
CA GLY A 200 -8.77 20.33 13.65
C GLY A 200 -7.78 20.20 14.82
N LYS A 201 -8.04 19.30 15.79
CA LYS A 201 -7.12 19.01 16.90
C LYS A 201 -5.90 18.23 16.44
N LYS A 202 -6.05 17.46 15.35
CA LYS A 202 -4.99 16.71 14.68
C LYS A 202 -5.03 17.02 13.19
N GLN A 203 -3.88 16.92 12.53
CA GLN A 203 -3.77 17.12 11.08
C GLN A 203 -2.76 16.13 10.49
N PHE A 204 -3.04 15.66 9.28
CA PHE A 204 -2.03 14.95 8.50
C PHE A 204 -1.05 15.95 7.90
N PHE A 205 0.24 15.67 8.03
CA PHE A 205 1.27 16.39 7.30
C PHE A 205 1.77 15.51 6.16
N TRP A 206 1.29 15.80 4.94
CA TRP A 206 1.59 15.03 3.73
C TRP A 206 2.42 15.87 2.76
N ARG A 207 3.60 15.39 2.36
CA ARG A 207 4.45 16.04 1.35
C ARG A 207 4.53 15.17 0.09
N SER A 208 3.79 15.56 -0.95
CA SER A 208 3.81 14.85 -2.23
C SER A 208 5.01 15.22 -3.09
N LEU A 209 5.55 16.43 -2.93
CA LEU A 209 6.76 16.86 -3.62
C LEU A 209 8.00 16.50 -2.79
N PRO A 210 9.01 15.87 -3.39
CA PRO A 210 10.28 15.65 -2.70
C PRO A 210 10.96 16.98 -2.41
N GLU A 211 11.64 17.05 -1.27
CA GLU A 211 12.46 18.20 -0.88
C GLU A 211 13.90 17.94 -1.32
N VAL A 212 14.48 18.87 -2.09
CA VAL A 212 15.89 18.82 -2.47
C VAL A 212 16.70 19.47 -1.35
N ILE A 213 17.60 18.69 -0.75
CA ILE A 213 18.48 19.15 0.33
C ILE A 213 19.92 19.13 -0.20
N GLU A 214 20.54 20.31 -0.29
CA GLU A 214 21.97 20.45 -0.57
C GLU A 214 22.78 19.93 0.63
N LYS A 215 23.85 19.17 0.37
CA LYS A 215 24.72 18.59 1.41
C LYS A 215 26.05 19.30 1.47
#